data_AF-A0AAV0PNM8-F1
#
_entry.id   AF-A0AAV0PNM8-F1
#
_cell.length_a   1.000
_cell.length_b   1.000
_cell.length_c   1.000
_cell.angle_alpha   90.00
_cell.angle_beta   90.00
_cell.angle_gamma   90.00
#
_symmetry.space_group_name_H-M   'P 1'
#
loop_
_entity.id
_entity.type
_entity.pdbx_description
1 polymer ?
#
loop_
_entity_poly.entity_id
_entity_poly.type
_entity_poly.pdbx_seq_one_letter_code
_entity_poly.pdbx_strand_id
1 'polypeptide(L)' 'MSPRSMAKDLSGTVKEILGTCVSVGCTVDGKDPKDLQQEITDGDVEIPSE' A
#
# COMPACT_ATOMS: atom_id res chain seq x y z
N MET A 1 -7.86 -21.90 -0.15
CA MET A 1 -7.80 -20.64 -0.92
C MET A 1 -6.36 -20.18 -0.86
N SER A 2 -5.64 -20.07 -1.98
CA SER A 2 -4.27 -19.54 -1.95
C SER A 2 -4.27 -18.11 -1.44
N PRO A 3 -3.20 -17.66 -0.74
CA PRO A 3 -3.08 -16.27 -0.33
C PRO A 3 -3.15 -15.37 -1.58
N ARG A 4 -3.92 -14.28 -1.48
CA ARG A 4 -4.13 -13.34 -2.59
C ARG A 4 -2.92 -12.41 -2.81
N SER A 5 -2.11 -12.21 -1.77
CA SER A 5 -0.89 -11.41 -1.79
C SER A 5 0.31 -12.31 -1.53
N MET A 6 1.46 -11.97 -2.14
CA MET A 6 2.75 -12.60 -1.90
C MET A 6 3.62 -11.83 -0.89
N ALA A 7 3.07 -10.78 -0.26
CA ALA A 7 3.76 -10.00 0.75
C ALA A 7 3.96 -10.79 2.05
N LYS A 8 5.11 -10.55 2.70
CA LYS A 8 5.43 -11.13 4.01
C LYS A 8 4.63 -10.47 5.14
N ASP A 9 4.39 -9.17 5.01
CA ASP A 9 3.77 -8.32 6.02
C ASP A 9 2.56 -7.58 5.41
N LEU A 10 1.61 -7.17 6.25
CA LEU A 10 0.43 -6.41 5.81
C LEU A 10 0.84 -5.12 5.07
N SER A 11 1.91 -4.47 5.50
CA SER A 11 2.46 -3.28 4.84
C SER A 11 2.82 -3.53 3.37
N GLY A 12 3.31 -4.73 3.04
CA GLY A 12 3.57 -5.12 1.65
C GLY A 12 2.28 -5.31 0.86
N THR A 13 1.24 -5.91 1.46
CA THR A 13 -0.08 -6.05 0.82
C THR A 13 -0.70 -4.69 0.53
N VAL A 14 -0.60 -3.74 1.47
CA VAL A 14 -1.11 -2.37 1.29
C VAL A 14 -0.36 -1.66 0.15
N LYS A 15 0.97 -1.81 0.07
CA LYS A 15 1.77 -1.26 -1.05
C LYS A 15 1.38 -1.86 -2.40
N GLU A 16 1.07 -3.16 -2.48
CA GLU A 16 0.58 -3.78 -3.73
C GLU A 16 -0.75 -3.18 -4.20
N ILE A 17 -1.68 -2.94 -3.26
CA ILE A 17 -2.97 -2.30 -3.56
C ILE A 17 -2.74 -0.85 -4.05
N LEU A 18 -1.91 -0.08 -3.35
CA LEU A 18 -1.57 1.29 -3.74
C LEU A 18 -0.87 1.36 -5.10
N GLY A 19 0.01 0.41 -5.42
CA GLY A 19 0.62 0.30 -6.74
C GLY A 19 -0.41 0.07 -7.86
N THR A 20 -1.50 -0.62 -7.56
CA THR A 20 -2.62 -0.75 -8.49
C THR A 20 -3.36 0.57 -8.68
N CYS A 21 -3.58 1.34 -7.60
CA CYS A 21 -4.19 2.67 -7.67
C CYS A 21 -3.38 3.64 -8.55
N VAL A 22 -2.05 3.55 -8.51
CA VAL A 22 -1.16 4.29 -9.44
C VAL A 22 -1.49 3.97 -10.89
N SER A 23 -1.63 2.68 -11.23
CA SER A 23 -1.90 2.24 -12.60
C SER A 23 -3.31 2.62 -13.06
N VAL A 24 -4.26 2.67 -12.13
CA VAL A 24 -5.64 3.13 -12.37
C VAL A 24 -5.70 4.66 -12.52
N GLY A 25 -4.74 5.39 -11.95
CA GLY A 25 -4.72 6.85 -11.98
C GLY A 25 -5.74 7.48 -11.01
N CYS A 26 -6.00 6.83 -9.88
CA CYS A 26 -6.87 7.36 -8.83
C CYS A 26 -6.07 7.88 -7.63
N THR A 27 -6.65 8.83 -6.92
CA THR A 27 -6.13 9.33 -5.64
C THR A 27 -6.67 8.50 -4.48
N VAL A 28 -5.88 8.32 -3.44
CA VAL A 28 -6.29 7.67 -2.17
C VAL A 28 -6.19 8.71 -1.08
N ASP A 29 -7.30 8.96 -0.36
CA ASP A 29 -7.40 10.01 0.66
C ASP A 29 -6.94 11.40 0.19
N GLY A 30 -7.15 11.69 -1.10
CA GLY A 30 -6.75 12.96 -1.73
C GLY A 30 -5.24 13.10 -2.00
N LYS A 31 -4.43 12.06 -1.74
CA LYS A 31 -3.00 12.02 -2.02
C LYS A 31 -2.69 11.15 -3.25
N ASP A 32 -1.52 11.36 -3.85
CA ASP A 32 -1.00 10.45 -4.86
C ASP A 32 -0.63 9.11 -4.18
N PRO A 33 -1.07 7.97 -4.73
CA PRO A 33 -0.76 6.66 -4.15
C PRO A 33 0.74 6.33 -4.11
N LYS A 34 1.60 7.01 -4.88
CA LYS A 34 3.06 6.88 -4.74
C LYS A 34 3.58 7.56 -3.48
N ASP A 35 3.06 8.75 -3.16
CA ASP A 35 3.45 9.47 -1.94
C ASP A 35 3.07 8.65 -0.71
N LEU A 36 1.86 8.07 -0.71
CA LEU A 36 1.39 7.22 0.38
C LEU A 36 2.24 5.94 0.54
N GLN A 37 2.71 5.34 -0.57
CA GLN A 37 3.65 4.20 -0.50
C GLN A 37 4.99 4.59 0.13
N GLN A 38 5.44 5.83 -0.09
CA GLN A 38 6.66 6.37 0.50
C GLN A 38 6.46 6.61 2.01
N GLU A 39 5.36 7.26 2.41
CA GLU A 39 5.00 7.46 3.83
C GLU A 39 4.93 6.12 4.60
N ILE A 40 4.41 5.05 3.99
CA ILE A 40 4.41 3.70 4.59
C ILE A 40 5.82 3.12 4.67
N THR A 41 6.70 3.44 3.73
CA THR A 41 8.10 2.96 3.74
C THR A 41 8.92 3.69 4.79
N ASP A 42 8.67 4.98 4.98
CA ASP A 42 9.36 5.83 5.94
C ASP A 42 8.83 5.62 7.37
N GLY A 43 7.68 4.94 7.51
CA GLY A 43 7.07 4.61 8.80
C GLY A 43 6.16 5.73 9.33
N ASP A 44 5.83 6.71 8.50
CA ASP A 44 4.90 7.80 8.85
C ASP A 44 3.44 7.32 8.93
N VAL A 45 3.12 6.24 8.21
CA VAL A 45 1.81 5.56 8.28
C VAL A 45 1.96 4.30 9.12
N GLU A 46 1.31 4.28 10.29
CA GLU A 46 1.22 3.09 11.12
C GLU A 46 0.33 2.04 10.44
N ILE A 47 0.95 0.92 10.06
CA ILE A 47 0.24 -0.27 9.57
C ILE A 47 0.31 -1.34 10.65
N PRO A 48 -0.84 -1.88 11.12
CA PRO A 48 -0.85 -2.95 12.09
C PRO A 48 -0.16 -4.20 11.53
N SER A 49 0.55 -4.92 12.38
CA SER A 49 1.36 -6.08 11.99
C SER A 49 0.56 -7.35 11.74
N GLU A 50 -0.77 -7.35 12.00
CA GLU A 50 -1.65 -8.53 11.91
C GLU A 50 -3.04 -8.18 11.36
#